data_AF-A0A7K9RL66-F1
#
_entry.id   AF-A0A7K9RL66-F1
#
_cell.length_a   1.000
_cell.length_b   1.000
_cell.length_c   1.000
_cell.angle_alpha   90.00
_cell.angle_beta   90.00
_cell.angle_gamma   90.00
#
_symmetry.space_group_name_H-M   'P 1'
#
loop_
_entity.id
_entity.type
_entity.pdbx_description
1 polymer ?
#
loop_
_entity_poly.entity_id
_entity_poly.type
_entity_poly.pdbx_seq_one_letter_code
_entity_poly.pdbx_strand_id
1 'polypeptide(L)'
;PVMAEELSELLREFDEVMEDFERGPARQYQQHLEELKRKVGQSVYDSGIDELESASTSPGSSLSSSEEHLNTPADTYPTKAKLGDTQELEEFIADLDKALE
;
A
#
# COMPACT_ATOMS: atom_id res chain seq x y z
N PRO A 1 21.61 4.04 -36.73
CA PRO A 1 20.37 4.10 -37.54
C PRO A 1 19.19 3.24 -37.04
N VAL A 2 19.30 2.46 -35.96
CA VAL A 2 18.13 1.98 -35.18
C VAL A 2 18.45 2.14 -33.68
N MET A 3 19.63 1.66 -33.28
CA MET A 3 20.22 1.89 -31.94
C MET A 3 20.26 3.36 -31.47
N ALA A 4 20.35 4.32 -32.39
CA ALA A 4 20.38 5.75 -32.04
C ALA A 4 18.97 6.29 -31.75
N GLU A 5 17.96 5.74 -32.42
CA GLU A 5 16.56 6.09 -32.17
C GLU A 5 16.11 5.48 -30.84
N GLU A 6 16.41 4.19 -30.60
CA GLU A 6 16.12 3.50 -29.34
C GLU A 6 16.77 4.20 -28.14
N LEU A 7 18.03 4.65 -28.29
CA LEU A 7 18.70 5.43 -27.25
C LEU A 7 18.02 6.79 -27.03
N SER A 8 17.55 7.45 -28.08
CA SER A 8 16.85 8.73 -27.97
C SER A 8 15.47 8.59 -27.31
N GLU A 9 14.76 7.50 -27.61
CA GLU A 9 13.48 7.18 -26.98
C GLU A 9 13.68 6.87 -25.48
N LEU A 10 14.70 6.09 -25.14
CA LEU A 10 15.05 5.78 -23.75
C LEU A 10 15.43 7.02 -22.94
N LEU A 11 16.23 7.92 -23.52
CA LEU A 11 16.61 9.17 -22.85
C LEU A 11 15.42 10.08 -22.62
N ARG A 12 14.49 10.15 -23.59
CA ARG A 12 13.25 10.90 -23.45
C ARG A 12 12.36 10.33 -22.33
N GLU A 13 12.21 9.00 -22.27
CA GLU A 13 11.44 8.35 -21.20
C GLU A 13 12.08 8.62 -19.83
N PHE A 14 13.40 8.57 -19.75
CA PHE A 14 14.13 8.88 -18.53
C PHE A 14 13.86 10.32 -18.05
N ASP A 15 13.92 11.30 -18.95
CA ASP A 15 13.64 12.70 -18.63
C ASP A 15 12.19 12.90 -18.16
N GLU A 16 11.21 12.25 -18.81
CA GLU A 16 9.80 12.28 -18.40
C GLU A 16 9.59 11.73 -16.98
N VAL A 17 10.21 10.59 -16.68
CA VAL A 17 10.14 9.98 -15.35
C VAL A 17 10.78 10.89 -14.29
N MET A 18 11.91 11.52 -14.61
CA MET A 18 12.56 12.48 -13.71
C MET A 18 11.67 13.71 -13.44
N GLU A 19 11.00 14.25 -14.46
CA GLU A 19 10.03 15.36 -14.29
C GLU A 19 8.85 14.96 -13.39
N ASP A 20 8.36 13.74 -13.50
CA ASP A 20 7.28 13.22 -12.64
C ASP A 20 7.72 13.10 -11.17
N PHE A 21 8.97 12.68 -10.91
CA PHE A 21 9.52 12.71 -9.55
C PHE A 21 9.65 14.13 -9.00
N GLU A 22 10.04 15.11 -9.84
CA GLU A 22 10.16 16.52 -9.44
C GLU A 22 8.80 17.19 -9.16
N ARG A 23 7.74 16.80 -9.89
CA ARG A 23 6.36 17.26 -9.62
C ARG A 23 5.89 16.89 -8.21
N GLY A 24 6.54 15.91 -7.58
CA GLY A 24 6.27 15.49 -6.23
C GLY A 24 4.92 14.78 -6.09
N PRO A 25 4.55 14.36 -4.87
CA PRO A 25 3.33 13.60 -4.65
C PRO A 25 2.10 14.37 -5.15
N ALA A 26 1.16 13.66 -5.77
CA ALA A 26 -0.06 14.22 -6.33
C ALA A 26 -0.85 15.00 -5.27
N ARG A 27 -0.70 16.33 -5.27
CA ARG A 27 -1.33 17.26 -4.32
C ARG A 27 -2.86 17.22 -4.36
N GLN A 28 -3.43 16.69 -5.44
CA GLN A 28 -4.87 16.53 -5.62
C GLN A 28 -5.49 15.59 -4.57
N TYR A 29 -4.81 14.49 -4.23
CA TYR A 29 -5.30 13.57 -3.21
C TYR A 29 -5.36 14.23 -1.83
N GLN A 30 -4.36 15.07 -1.51
CA GLN A 30 -4.34 15.80 -0.26
C GLN A 30 -5.47 16.83 -0.17
N GLN A 31 -5.78 17.54 -1.25
CA GLN A 31 -6.92 18.46 -1.29
C GLN A 31 -8.26 17.74 -1.07
N HIS A 32 -8.47 16.59 -1.73
CA HIS A 32 -9.68 15.79 -1.53
C HIS A 32 -9.78 15.27 -0.08
N LEU A 33 -8.66 14.90 0.53
CA LEU A 33 -8.62 14.48 1.93
C LEU A 33 -8.96 15.62 2.90
N GLU A 34 -8.47 16.84 2.63
CA GLU A 34 -8.81 18.02 3.41
C GLU A 34 -10.29 18.40 3.29
N GLU A 35 -10.88 18.28 2.09
CA GLU A 35 -12.31 18.50 1.88
C GLU A 35 -13.16 17.48 2.67
N LEU A 36 -12.80 16.20 2.62
CA LEU A 36 -13.49 15.15 3.37
C LEU A 36 -13.39 15.38 4.88
N LYS A 37 -12.21 15.73 5.39
CA LYS A 37 -12.01 16.06 6.81
C LYS A 37 -12.87 17.23 7.27
N ARG A 38 -12.98 18.29 6.46
CA ARG A 38 -13.86 19.43 6.74
C ARG A 38 -15.33 19.00 6.75
N LYS A 39 -15.77 18.21 5.77
CA LYS A 39 -17.15 17.74 5.66
C LYS A 39 -17.55 16.83 6.83
N VAL A 40 -16.63 15.98 7.29
CA VAL A 40 -16.81 15.13 8.48
C VAL A 40 -16.82 15.97 9.76
N GLY A 41 -15.93 16.96 9.90
CA GLY A 41 -15.88 17.84 11.08
C GLY A 41 -17.07 18.80 11.18
N GLN A 42 -17.65 19.20 10.06
CA GLN A 42 -18.80 20.10 10.00
C GLN A 42 -20.14 19.36 10.23
N SER A 43 -20.17 18.05 10.00
CA SER A 43 -21.33 17.18 10.27
C SER A 43 -21.58 16.90 11.76
N VAL A 44 -20.63 17.16 12.65
CA VAL A 44 -20.76 16.86 14.09
C VAL A 44 -21.38 18.02 14.88
N TYR A 45 -21.48 19.23 14.30
CA TYR A 45 -21.84 20.43 15.07
C TYR A 45 -23.10 21.20 14.62
N ASP A 46 -23.84 20.71 13.63
CA ASP A 46 -25.12 21.33 13.24
C ASP A 46 -26.13 20.26 12.82
N SER A 47 -26.70 19.57 13.82
CA SER A 47 -28.08 19.06 13.81
C SER A 47 -28.29 18.25 15.08
N GLY A 48 -28.89 18.88 16.08
CA GLY A 48 -29.71 18.13 17.01
C GLY A 48 -30.85 17.46 16.23
N ILE A 49 -31.11 16.20 16.58
CA ILE A 49 -32.31 15.39 16.29
C ILE A 49 -32.59 15.00 14.82
N ASP A 50 -32.48 13.71 14.50
CA ASP A 50 -33.63 12.78 14.48
C ASP A 50 -33.14 11.35 14.23
N GLU A 51 -33.40 10.46 15.19
CA GLU A 51 -33.26 9.02 15.00
C GLU A 51 -34.39 8.54 14.08
N LEU A 52 -34.15 8.50 12.78
CA LEU A 52 -35.00 7.76 11.85
C LEU A 52 -34.24 6.53 11.35
N GLU A 53 -34.51 5.44 12.06
CA GLU A 53 -34.53 4.05 11.61
C GLU A 53 -34.79 3.94 10.09
N SER A 54 -33.74 3.92 9.29
CA SER A 54 -33.81 3.41 7.92
C SER A 54 -33.41 1.95 7.94
N ALA A 55 -34.33 1.15 8.47
CA ALA A 55 -34.44 -0.26 8.14
C ALA A 55 -34.71 -0.39 6.63
N SER A 56 -33.66 -0.49 5.83
CA SER A 56 -33.73 -1.21 4.56
C SER A 56 -32.62 -2.23 4.54
N THR A 57 -32.87 -3.33 5.25
CA THR A 57 -32.16 -4.58 5.07
C THR A 57 -32.26 -4.96 3.60
N SER A 58 -31.11 -5.00 2.90
CA SER A 58 -31.03 -5.60 1.57
C SER A 58 -31.22 -7.12 1.73
N PRO A 59 -32.29 -7.74 1.19
CA PRO A 59 -32.53 -9.17 1.36
C PRO A 59 -31.77 -9.90 0.26
N GLY A 60 -30.46 -10.08 0.40
CA GLY A 60 -29.73 -10.70 -0.71
C GLY A 60 -28.27 -11.07 -0.53
N SER A 61 -27.69 -10.94 0.66
CA SER A 61 -26.29 -11.35 0.88
C SER A 61 -26.20 -12.42 1.95
N SER A 62 -26.53 -13.66 1.58
CA SER A 62 -26.08 -14.85 2.29
C SER A 62 -24.60 -15.05 2.02
N LEU A 63 -23.74 -14.43 2.82
CA LEU A 63 -22.36 -14.86 2.98
C LEU A 63 -22.15 -15.13 4.47
N SER A 64 -21.97 -16.40 4.77
CA SER A 64 -21.50 -16.96 6.03
C SER A 64 -20.44 -16.07 6.69
N SER A 65 -20.83 -15.22 7.63
CA SER A 65 -19.88 -14.61 8.57
C SER A 65 -19.49 -15.69 9.58
N SER A 66 -18.31 -16.27 9.39
CA SER A 66 -17.64 -17.05 10.42
C SER A 66 -17.43 -16.13 11.63
N GLU A 67 -18.15 -16.37 12.71
CA GLU A 67 -17.91 -15.76 14.01
C GLU A 67 -16.65 -16.36 14.63
N GLU A 68 -15.52 -15.67 14.46
CA GLU A 68 -14.31 -15.96 15.21
C GLU A 68 -14.37 -15.18 16.54
N HIS A 69 -14.48 -15.92 17.66
CA HIS A 69 -14.52 -15.38 19.01
C HIS A 69 -13.09 -15.13 19.51
N LEU A 70 -12.55 -13.92 19.30
CA LEU A 70 -11.24 -13.50 19.80
C LEU A 70 -11.29 -13.18 21.31
N ASN A 71 -11.36 -14.21 22.14
CA ASN A 71 -11.11 -14.10 23.58
C ASN A 71 -9.92 -14.98 23.98
N THR A 72 -8.72 -14.71 23.44
CA THR A 72 -7.47 -15.09 24.14
C THR A 72 -6.37 -14.04 23.85
N PRO A 73 -5.79 -13.38 24.87
CA PRO A 73 -4.57 -12.62 24.69
C PRO A 73 -3.42 -13.62 24.70
N ALA A 74 -3.05 -14.14 23.53
CA ALA A 74 -1.90 -15.01 23.39
C ALA A 74 -0.74 -14.24 22.78
N ASP A 75 0.20 -13.86 23.67
CA ASP A 75 1.61 -13.59 23.40
C ASP A 75 2.08 -14.19 22.06
N THR A 76 2.19 -13.35 21.04
CA THR A 76 2.85 -13.72 19.78
C THR A 76 3.88 -12.67 19.44
N TYR A 77 4.91 -12.57 20.29
CA TYR A 77 6.22 -12.18 19.80
C TYR A 77 6.61 -13.20 18.72
N PRO A 78 6.94 -12.78 17.49
CA PRO A 78 7.41 -13.72 16.50
C PRO A 78 8.73 -14.28 17.01
N THR A 79 8.73 -15.57 17.34
CA THR A 79 9.96 -16.32 17.60
C THR A 79 10.84 -16.16 16.37
N LYS A 80 12.13 -15.85 16.60
CA LYS A 80 13.13 -15.61 15.55
C LYS A 80 12.91 -16.58 14.39
N ALA A 81 12.70 -16.03 13.20
CA ALA A 81 12.52 -16.80 11.98
C ALA A 81 13.63 -17.84 11.89
N LYS A 82 13.25 -19.11 11.83
CA LYS A 82 14.20 -20.20 11.66
C LYS A 82 14.65 -20.13 10.22
N LEU A 83 15.84 -19.56 9.99
CA LEU A 83 16.47 -19.58 8.68
C LEU A 83 16.51 -21.05 8.23
N GLY A 84 15.98 -21.31 7.03
CA GLY A 84 16.09 -22.62 6.39
C GLY A 84 17.52 -22.89 5.98
N ASP A 85 17.72 -23.82 5.06
CA ASP A 85 19.03 -24.04 4.48
C ASP A 85 19.50 -22.77 3.73
N THR A 86 20.67 -22.25 4.10
CA THR A 86 21.30 -21.07 3.49
C THR A 86 22.52 -21.41 2.63
N GLN A 87 22.77 -22.68 2.36
CA GLN A 87 23.97 -23.13 1.65
C GLN A 87 24.14 -22.47 0.27
N GLU A 88 23.06 -22.33 -0.51
CA GLU A 88 23.11 -21.67 -1.84
C GLU A 88 23.51 -20.19 -1.74
N LEU A 89 23.03 -19.50 -0.70
CA LEU A 89 23.37 -18.09 -0.46
C LEU A 89 24.84 -17.95 -0.04
N GLU A 90 25.34 -18.87 0.77
CA GLU A 90 26.74 -18.91 1.20
C GLU A 90 27.69 -19.16 0.02
N GLU A 91 27.33 -20.06 -0.91
CA GLU A 91 28.10 -20.33 -2.14
C GLU A 91 28.13 -19.11 -3.07
N PHE A 92 26.99 -18.45 -3.28
CA PHE A 92 26.92 -17.23 -4.09
C PHE A 92 27.81 -16.11 -3.53
N ILE A 93 27.84 -15.92 -2.20
CA ILE A 93 28.72 -14.93 -1.56
C ILE A 93 30.19 -15.29 -1.78
N ALA A 94 30.57 -16.57 -1.64
CA ALA A 94 31.94 -17.01 -1.85
C ALA A 94 32.41 -16.80 -3.31
N ASP A 95 31.53 -17.05 -4.28
CA ASP A 95 31.82 -16.78 -5.69
C ASP A 95 31.99 -15.28 -5.98
N LEU A 96 31.19 -14.43 -5.32
CA LEU A 96 31.34 -12.97 -5.39
C LEU A 96 32.68 -12.51 -4.79
N ASP A 97 33.04 -13.00 -3.61
CA ASP A 97 34.32 -12.65 -2.97
C ASP A 97 35.51 -13.03 -3.85
N LYS A 98 35.45 -14.20 -4.50
CA LYS A 98 36.47 -14.65 -5.46
C LYS A 98 36.54 -13.79 -6.72
N ALA A 99 35.41 -13.27 -7.19
CA ALA A 99 35.38 -12.39 -8.35
C ALA A 99 35.92 -10.98 -8.04
N LEU A 100 36.02 -10.62 -6.76
CA LEU A 100 36.51 -9.32 -6.29
C LEU A 100 38.00 -9.33 -5.88
N GLU A 101 38.69 -10.49 -5.90
CA GLU A 101 40.16 -10.62 -5.82
C GLU A 101 40.85 -10.44 -7.18
#